data_AF-A0A432UZA1-F1
#
_entry.id   AF-A0A432UZA1-F1
#
_cell.length_a   1.000
_cell.length_b   1.000
_cell.length_c   1.000
_cell.angle_alpha   90.00
_cell.angle_beta   90.00
_cell.angle_gamma   90.00
#
_symmetry.space_group_name_H-M   'P 1'
#
loop_
_entity.id
_entity.type
_entity.pdbx_description
1 polymer ?
#
loop_
_entity_poly.entity_id
_entity_poly.type
_entity_poly.pdbx_seq_one_letter_code
_entity_poly.pdbx_strand_id
1 'polypeptide(L)'
;MRKTTRLVEIRTARASEQGGRCFYCGFPMWSANGLGARGLQKGKWIPANLQCTAEHLLPRSDGGQDGRENVVAACRFCNQTRHRRGKVLPPNQYREHVQGRVRSGKWHSAAVRRFVE
;
A
#
# COMPACT_ATOMS: atom_id res chain seq x y z
N MET A 1 -4.13 -19.24 -1.28
CA MET A 1 -2.82 -19.12 -1.96
C MET A 1 -1.73 -18.79 -0.95
N ARG A 2 -0.74 -19.67 -0.78
CA ARG A 2 0.47 -19.37 0.00
C ARG A 2 1.21 -18.23 -0.70
N LYS A 3 1.48 -17.12 -0.01
CA LYS A 3 2.34 -16.06 -0.56
C LYS A 3 3.73 -16.66 -0.75
N THR A 4 4.25 -16.64 -1.97
CA THR A 4 5.61 -17.09 -2.25
C THR A 4 6.60 -16.21 -1.48
N THR A 5 7.66 -16.82 -0.94
CA THR A 5 8.70 -16.12 -0.15
C THR A 5 9.24 -14.91 -0.91
N ARG A 6 9.42 -15.04 -2.24
CA ARG A 6 9.84 -13.97 -3.15
C ARG A 6 8.94 -12.73 -3.11
N LEU A 7 7.61 -12.87 -3.15
CA LEU A 7 6.72 -11.71 -3.12
C LEU A 7 6.75 -11.02 -1.75
N VAL A 8 6.95 -11.79 -0.67
CA VAL A 8 7.14 -11.26 0.68
C VAL A 8 8.44 -10.46 0.75
N GLU A 9 9.54 -10.97 0.21
CA GLU A 9 10.84 -10.31 0.14
C GLU A 9 10.78 -9.01 -0.67
N ILE A 10 10.18 -9.05 -1.87
CA ILE A 10 10.04 -7.86 -2.73
C ILE A 10 9.21 -6.80 -2.01
N ARG A 11 8.06 -7.16 -1.43
CA ARG A 11 7.25 -6.23 -0.64
C ARG A 11 8.05 -5.62 0.51
N THR A 12 8.81 -6.43 1.24
CA THR A 12 9.65 -5.97 2.35
C THR A 12 10.70 -4.96 1.88
N ALA A 13 11.40 -5.28 0.78
CA ALA A 13 12.42 -4.40 0.22
C ALA A 13 11.82 -3.09 -0.26
N ARG A 14 10.72 -3.13 -1.03
CA ARG A 14 10.00 -1.95 -1.51
C ARG A 14 9.44 -1.10 -0.36
N ALA A 15 8.91 -1.73 0.67
CA ALA A 15 8.44 -1.01 1.86
C ALA A 15 9.60 -0.26 2.55
N SER A 16 10.77 -0.88 2.65
CA SER A 16 11.98 -0.23 3.20
C SER A 16 12.43 0.96 2.35
N GLU A 17 12.57 0.77 1.03
CA GLU A 17 12.93 1.82 0.07
C GLU A 17 11.92 2.99 0.07
N GLN A 18 10.64 2.71 0.32
CA GLN A 18 9.58 3.71 0.45
C GLN A 18 9.48 4.33 1.86
N GLY A 19 10.42 4.06 2.77
CA GLY A 19 10.40 4.58 4.14
C GLY A 19 9.22 4.08 4.99
N GLY A 20 8.69 2.89 4.67
CA GLY A 20 7.53 2.30 5.32
C GLY A 20 6.20 2.96 4.96
N ARG A 21 6.16 3.80 3.92
CA ARG A 21 4.98 4.56 3.50
C ARG A 21 4.33 3.95 2.27
N CYS A 22 3.01 4.06 2.20
CA CYS A 22 2.24 3.61 1.04
C CYS A 22 2.63 4.39 -0.22
N PHE A 23 2.91 3.68 -1.31
CA PHE A 23 3.23 4.27 -2.61
C PHE A 23 2.18 5.30 -3.09
N TYR A 24 0.90 5.03 -2.83
CA TYR A 24 -0.19 5.88 -3.30
C TYR A 24 -0.52 7.03 -2.34
N CYS A 25 -0.94 6.75 -1.11
CA CYS A 25 -1.39 7.79 -0.17
C CYS A 25 -0.29 8.40 0.69
N GLY A 26 0.91 7.80 0.73
CA GLY A 26 2.03 8.29 1.56
C GLY A 26 1.89 8.04 3.06
N PHE A 27 0.77 7.44 3.51
CA PHE A 27 0.55 7.13 4.93
C PHE A 27 1.47 5.99 5.39
N PRO A 28 1.90 6.00 6.66
CA PRO A 28 2.69 4.92 7.22
C PRO A 28 1.91 3.60 7.20
N MET A 29 2.62 2.51 6.95
CA MET A 29 2.05 1.16 6.89
C MET A 29 2.59 0.29 8.01
N TRP A 30 1.84 -0.78 8.33
CA TRP A 30 2.28 -1.82 9.26
C TRP A 30 2.32 -3.19 8.56
N SER A 31 3.23 -4.08 8.99
CA SER A 31 3.29 -5.46 8.51
C SER A 31 3.18 -6.44 9.67
N ALA A 32 2.56 -7.59 9.42
CA ALA A 32 2.50 -8.69 10.39
C ALA A 32 3.89 -9.22 10.78
N ASN A 33 4.90 -8.98 9.95
CA ASN A 33 6.28 -9.42 10.17
C ASN A 33 7.14 -8.34 10.86
N GLY A 34 6.53 -7.31 11.48
CA GLY A 34 7.25 -6.26 12.21
C GLY A 34 7.82 -5.11 11.36
N LEU A 35 7.68 -5.20 10.04
CA LEU A 35 8.17 -4.19 9.09
C LEU A 35 7.08 -3.15 8.80
N GLY A 36 7.08 -2.06 9.55
CA GLY A 36 6.22 -0.90 9.33
C GLY A 36 7.00 0.39 9.53
N ALA A 37 6.36 1.54 9.33
CA ALA A 37 6.96 2.80 9.77
C ALA A 37 7.39 2.65 11.25
N ARG A 38 8.63 3.07 11.59
CA ARG A 38 9.19 2.98 12.95
C ARG A 38 8.14 3.50 13.94
N GLY A 39 7.72 2.67 14.89
CA GLY A 39 6.73 3.02 15.92
C GLY A 39 5.36 2.35 15.80
N LEU A 40 5.02 1.74 14.66
CA LEU A 40 3.78 0.97 14.51
C LEU A 40 3.95 -0.48 15.00
N GLN A 41 4.03 -0.68 16.31
CA GLN A 41 4.09 -2.00 16.93
C GLN A 41 2.70 -2.62 17.15
N LYS A 42 2.61 -3.94 16.94
CA LYS A 42 1.40 -4.75 17.18
C LYS A 42 1.04 -4.70 18.67
N GLY A 43 -0.16 -4.21 19.00
CA GLY A 43 -0.62 -4.09 20.40
C GLY A 43 -1.62 -2.96 20.65
N LYS A 44 -1.66 -1.95 19.77
CA LYS A 44 -2.75 -0.94 19.69
C LYS A 44 -3.72 -1.29 18.56
N TRP A 45 -4.93 -0.73 18.58
CA TRP A 45 -5.85 -0.80 17.46
C TRP A 45 -5.23 -0.06 16.26
N ILE A 46 -4.55 -0.82 15.37
CA ILE A 46 -4.00 -0.27 14.13
C ILE A 46 -5.02 -0.54 13.02
N PRO A 47 -5.43 0.48 12.24
CA PRO A 47 -6.38 0.26 11.16
C PRO A 47 -5.90 -0.79 10.17
N ALA A 48 -6.71 -1.82 9.92
CA ALA A 48 -6.43 -2.86 8.92
C ALA A 48 -6.20 -2.29 7.51
N ASN A 49 -6.74 -1.11 7.24
CA ASN A 49 -6.58 -0.36 6.00
C ASN A 49 -5.13 0.07 5.74
N LEU A 50 -4.31 0.21 6.77
CA LEU A 50 -2.89 0.58 6.69
C LEU A 50 -1.95 -0.62 6.61
N GLN A 51 -2.48 -1.84 6.49
CA GLN A 51 -1.64 -3.04 6.35
C GLN A 51 -0.84 -2.98 5.04
N CYS A 52 0.46 -3.26 5.12
CA CYS A 52 1.36 -3.32 3.98
C CYS A 52 1.08 -4.55 3.10
N THR A 53 0.74 -4.30 1.84
CA THR A 53 0.52 -5.29 0.79
C THR A 53 1.48 -5.07 -0.38
N ALA A 54 1.71 -6.13 -1.16
CA ALA A 54 2.39 -6.02 -2.45
C ALA A 54 1.36 -5.58 -3.48
N GLU A 55 1.66 -4.53 -4.23
CA GLU A 55 0.85 -4.03 -5.32
C GLU A 55 1.62 -4.16 -6.63
N HIS A 56 1.00 -4.78 -7.63
CA HIS A 56 1.54 -4.85 -8.98
C HIS A 56 1.18 -3.60 -9.78
N LEU A 57 2.18 -2.92 -10.33
CA LEU A 57 2.02 -1.72 -11.16
C LEU A 57 1.35 -2.08 -12.49
N LEU A 58 1.89 -3.10 -13.16
CA LEU A 58 1.26 -3.84 -14.25
C LEU A 58 0.55 -5.07 -13.66
N PRO A 59 -0.79 -5.19 -13.78
CA PRO A 59 -1.53 -6.34 -13.29
C PRO A 59 -1.00 -7.66 -13.86
N ARG A 60 -1.10 -8.73 -13.07
CA ARG A 60 -0.73 -10.08 -13.54
C ARG A 60 -1.56 -10.53 -14.75
N SER A 61 -2.83 -10.10 -14.83
CA SER A 61 -3.71 -10.36 -15.97
C SER A 61 -3.17 -9.81 -17.28
N ASP A 62 -2.35 -8.77 -17.20
CA ASP A 62 -1.79 -8.04 -18.33
C ASP A 62 -0.30 -8.40 -18.55
N GLY A 63 0.14 -9.55 -18.03
CA GLY A 63 1.51 -10.04 -18.15
C GLY A 63 2.50 -9.55 -17.07
N GLY A 64 2.02 -8.85 -16.04
CA GLY A 64 2.86 -8.34 -14.95
C GLY A 64 3.53 -9.46 -14.13
N GLN A 65 4.86 -9.46 -14.10
CA GLN A 65 5.64 -10.42 -13.30
C GLN A 65 5.84 -9.96 -11.85
N ASP A 66 6.24 -10.89 -10.97
CA ASP A 66 6.73 -10.61 -9.61
C ASP A 66 8.18 -10.08 -9.64
N GLY A 67 8.40 -9.05 -10.45
CA GLY A 67 9.64 -8.30 -10.55
C GLY A 67 9.69 -7.17 -9.52
N ARG A 68 10.88 -6.80 -9.06
CA ARG A 68 11.03 -5.67 -8.12
C ARG A 68 10.52 -4.39 -8.75
N GLU A 69 10.81 -4.20 -10.02
CA GLU A 69 10.38 -3.09 -10.89
C GLU A 69 8.86 -2.99 -11.05
N ASN A 70 8.14 -4.11 -10.92
CA ASN A 70 6.70 -4.16 -11.11
C ASN A 70 5.90 -4.19 -9.81
N VAL A 71 6.56 -4.27 -8.65
CA VAL A 71 5.88 -4.34 -7.35
C VAL A 71 6.24 -3.14 -6.50
N VAL A 72 5.23 -2.51 -5.90
CA VAL A 72 5.39 -1.48 -4.87
C VAL A 72 4.72 -1.92 -3.58
N ALA A 73 5.11 -1.32 -2.45
CA ALA A 73 4.39 -1.51 -1.20
C ALA A 73 3.23 -0.50 -1.12
N ALA A 74 2.01 -1.00 -0.97
CA ALA A 74 0.81 -0.17 -0.82
C ALA A 74 0.01 -0.58 0.41
N CYS A 75 -0.75 0.36 0.98
CA CYS A 75 -1.66 0.00 2.05
C CYS A 75 -2.83 -0.79 1.47
N ARG A 76 -3.39 -1.69 2.27
CA ARG A 76 -4.51 -2.56 1.89
C ARG A 76 -5.66 -1.76 1.28
N PHE A 77 -5.99 -0.60 1.84
CA PHE A 77 -7.05 0.25 1.31
C PHE A 77 -6.75 0.77 -0.10
N CYS A 78 -5.58 1.38 -0.33
CA CYS A 78 -5.24 1.92 -1.65
C CYS A 78 -5.17 0.81 -2.71
N ASN A 79 -4.55 -0.32 -2.38
CA ASN A 79 -4.44 -1.48 -3.26
C ASN A 79 -5.83 -1.99 -3.64
N GLN A 80 -6.67 -2.34 -2.66
CA GLN A 80 -8.02 -2.85 -2.93
C GLN A 80 -8.89 -1.85 -3.70
N THR A 81 -8.84 -0.57 -3.34
CA THR A 81 -9.61 0.47 -4.03
C THR A 81 -9.18 0.61 -5.49
N ARG A 82 -7.89 0.42 -5.83
CA ARG A 82 -7.42 0.49 -7.23
C ARG A 82 -8.07 -0.59 -8.08
N HIS A 83 -8.08 -1.83 -7.58
CA HIS A 83 -8.60 -3.00 -8.29
C HIS A 83 -10.13 -3.12 -8.26
N ARG A 84 -10.82 -2.41 -7.35
CA ARG A 84 -12.29 -2.33 -7.34
C ARG A 84 -12.84 -1.32 -8.35
N ARG A 85 -12.00 -0.47 -8.94
CA ARG A 85 -12.46 0.48 -9.97
C ARG A 85 -12.72 -0.28 -11.27
N GLY A 86 -13.84 0.02 -11.93
CA GLY A 86 -14.20 -0.59 -13.21
C GLY A 86 -13.13 -0.40 -14.30
N LYS A 87 -12.42 0.73 -14.29
CA LYS A 87 -11.19 0.94 -15.06
C LYS A 87 -10.01 1.14 -14.11
N VAL A 88 -9.07 0.20 -14.11
CA VAL A 88 -7.82 0.30 -13.35
C VAL A 88 -6.99 1.44 -13.93
N LEU A 89 -6.76 2.49 -13.13
CA LEU A 89 -5.90 3.58 -13.56
C LEU A 89 -4.43 3.15 -13.61
N PRO A 90 -3.64 3.72 -14.54
CA PRO A 90 -2.19 3.65 -14.49
C PRO A 90 -1.70 4.11 -13.10
N PRO A 91 -0.62 3.51 -12.57
CA PRO A 91 -0.19 3.75 -11.19
C PRO A 91 0.02 5.23 -10.85
N ASN A 92 0.63 6.01 -11.77
CA ASN A 92 0.89 7.43 -11.56
C ASN A 92 -0.41 8.25 -11.50
N GLN A 93 -1.35 8.02 -12.42
CA GLN A 93 -2.67 8.68 -12.40
C GLN A 93 -3.48 8.31 -11.16
N TYR A 94 -3.39 7.04 -10.73
CA TYR A 94 -4.02 6.61 -9.49
C TYR A 94 -3.39 7.30 -8.27
N ARG A 95 -2.06 7.41 -8.24
CA ARG A 95 -1.33 8.13 -7.19
C ARG A 95 -1.75 9.60 -7.11
N GLU A 96 -1.82 10.29 -8.24
CA GLU A 96 -2.27 11.69 -8.29
C GLU A 96 -3.70 11.85 -7.76
N HIS A 97 -4.61 10.98 -8.20
CA HIS A 97 -6.00 10.95 -7.73
C HIS A 97 -6.06 10.74 -6.21
N VAL A 98 -5.36 9.72 -5.70
CA VAL A 98 -5.28 9.41 -4.27
C VAL A 98 -4.73 10.61 -3.50
N GLN A 99 -3.63 11.22 -3.96
CA GLN A 99 -3.01 12.35 -3.29
C GLN A 99 -3.93 13.59 -3.25
N GLY A 100 -4.67 13.87 -4.32
CA GLY A 100 -5.70 14.92 -4.30
C GLY A 100 -6.81 14.65 -3.27
N ARG A 101 -7.25 13.39 -3.15
CA ARG A 101 -8.25 12.98 -2.16
C ARG A 101 -7.70 13.00 -0.72
N VAL A 102 -6.42 12.70 -0.54
CA VAL A 102 -5.73 12.79 0.77
C VAL A 102 -5.66 14.24 1.22
N ARG A 103 -5.20 15.16 0.35
CA ARG A 103 -5.14 16.60 0.67
C ARG A 103 -6.48 17.21 1.03
N SER A 104 -7.56 16.71 0.44
CA SER A 104 -8.93 17.14 0.77
C SER A 104 -9.56 16.38 1.94
N GLY A 105 -8.84 15.47 2.60
CA GLY A 105 -9.34 14.68 3.74
C GLY A 105 -10.40 13.64 3.37
N LYS A 106 -10.59 13.34 2.08
CA LYS A 106 -11.68 12.50 1.52
C LYS A 106 -11.23 11.10 1.08
N TRP A 107 -9.97 10.72 1.34
CA TRP A 107 -9.46 9.40 0.95
C TRP A 107 -9.64 8.34 2.04
N HIS A 108 -9.13 8.62 3.24
CA HIS A 108 -9.24 7.76 4.42
C HIS A 108 -10.27 8.31 5.41
N SER A 109 -10.87 7.43 6.21
CA SER A 109 -11.77 7.85 7.29
C SER A 109 -11.05 8.73 8.32
N ALA A 110 -11.82 9.55 9.04
CA ALA A 110 -11.27 10.43 10.09
C ALA A 110 -10.45 9.65 11.13
N ALA A 111 -10.91 8.46 11.53
CA ALA A 111 -10.19 7.59 12.46
C ALA A 111 -8.81 7.15 11.93
N VAL A 112 -8.70 6.85 10.63
CA VAL A 112 -7.40 6.50 10.01
C VAL A 112 -6.51 7.73 9.89
N ARG A 113 -7.06 8.90 9.57
CA ARG A 113 -6.30 10.15 9.47
C ARG A 113 -5.70 10.56 10.82
N ARG A 114 -6.52 10.57 11.88
CA ARG A 114 -6.06 10.85 13.26
C ARG A 114 -4.98 9.90 13.76
N PHE A 115 -4.90 8.69 13.19
CA PHE A 115 -3.88 7.71 13.57
C PHE A 115 -2.51 8.01 12.94
N VAL A 116 -2.47 8.75 11.82
CA VAL A 116 -1.24 9.00 11.06
C VAL A 116 -0.76 10.45 11.12
N GLU A 117 -1.62 11.36 11.57
CA GLU A 117 -1.31 12.74 11.97
C GLU A 117 -0.62 12.74 13.35
#